data_AF-A0A1U7DR18-F1
#
_entry.id   AF-A0A1U7DR18-F1
#
_cell.length_a   1.000
_cell.length_b   1.000
_cell.length_c   1.000
_cell.angle_alpha   90.00
_cell.angle_beta   90.00
_cell.angle_gamma   90.00
#
_symmetry.space_group_name_H-M   'P 1'
#
loop_
_entity.id
_entity.type
_entity.pdbx_description
1 polymer ?
#
loop_
_entity_poly.entity_id
_entity_poly.type
_entity_poly.pdbx_seq_one_letter_code
_entity_poly.pdbx_strand_id
1 'polypeptide(L)'
;MNKLLVFIISFLFTCGLVFSQKLTHEVYFDTDKYEVPSTEKNRLLLFISTLTDVDIESISIYGFCDDRGADTYNLKLSQQRAEAIKSIFSNNEISESLITNVDGKGKVLLKIVDEKNILKIRGLNRKVEIIVKPKEPEPEPEPKKEVVEVNKKKTEAEQIRSKLKAGDKIIFENILFKTGYARITPESKKTLESIAEALVERDNIYFTIQGHVCCTKYSRDAVDRRTKKRNLSEARAKFVYDYFAKKGVDKRRMRYMGMRRKFPLGGDPKYDRRVEILITYVGDENQ
;
A
#
# COMPACT_ATOMS: atom_id res chain seq x y z
N MET A 1 -42.30 47.54 -4.16
CA MET A 1 -42.54 47.00 -2.79
C MET A 1 -42.77 45.50 -2.96
N ASN A 2 -41.71 44.68 -2.88
CA ASN A 2 -41.21 44.03 -1.66
C ASN A 2 -42.25 43.02 -1.14
N LYS A 3 -42.03 41.70 -1.04
CA LYS A 3 -40.78 40.99 -0.75
C LYS A 3 -40.75 39.60 -1.39
N LEU A 4 -39.52 39.26 -1.78
CA LEU A 4 -39.01 38.01 -2.28
C LEU A 4 -39.16 36.89 -1.22
N LEU A 5 -39.62 35.73 -1.70
CA LEU A 5 -39.65 34.45 -1.03
C LEU A 5 -38.20 33.96 -0.79
N VAL A 6 -37.81 33.69 0.46
CA VAL A 6 -36.56 32.97 0.76
C VAL A 6 -36.86 31.90 1.80
N PHE A 7 -37.06 30.67 1.32
CA PHE A 7 -36.97 29.46 2.13
C PHE A 7 -35.48 29.17 2.38
N ILE A 8 -35.03 29.37 3.62
CA ILE A 8 -33.71 28.93 4.07
C ILE A 8 -33.84 27.45 4.47
N ILE A 9 -33.56 26.55 3.52
CA ILE A 9 -33.28 25.15 3.85
C ILE A 9 -31.80 25.09 4.24
N SER A 10 -31.55 25.17 5.53
CA SER A 10 -30.25 24.86 6.12
C SER A 10 -30.03 23.34 6.05
N PHE A 11 -29.60 22.86 4.89
CA PHE A 11 -29.08 21.49 4.76
C PHE A 11 -27.65 21.50 5.32
N LEU A 12 -27.53 21.27 6.62
CA LEU A 12 -26.28 20.87 7.25
C LEU A 12 -25.84 19.55 6.62
N PHE A 13 -25.04 19.64 5.57
CA PHE A 13 -24.28 18.52 5.04
C PHE A 13 -23.19 18.21 6.07
N THR A 14 -23.55 17.50 7.15
CA THR A 14 -22.58 16.84 8.01
C THR A 14 -21.92 15.75 7.17
N CYS A 15 -20.86 16.14 6.46
CA CYS A 15 -19.95 15.23 5.82
C CYS A 15 -19.33 14.39 6.94
N GLY A 16 -19.89 13.20 7.17
CA GLY A 16 -19.32 12.21 8.05
C GLY A 16 -17.95 11.84 7.49
N LEU A 17 -16.90 12.34 8.13
CA LEU A 17 -15.55 11.83 7.95
C LEU A 17 -15.58 10.38 8.43
N VAL A 18 -15.77 9.43 7.51
CA VAL A 18 -15.56 8.01 7.80
C VAL A 18 -14.05 7.83 7.92
N PHE A 19 -13.53 8.02 9.13
CA PHE A 19 -12.19 7.58 9.46
C PHE A 19 -12.16 6.05 9.33
N SER A 20 -11.31 5.52 8.45
CA SER A 20 -10.94 4.10 8.49
C SER A 20 -10.26 3.83 9.84
N GLN A 21 -11.02 3.30 10.80
CA GLN A 21 -10.54 3.00 12.14
C GLN A 21 -9.75 1.70 12.07
N LYS A 22 -8.45 1.77 12.35
CA LYS A 22 -7.63 0.57 12.57
C LYS A 22 -8.10 -0.09 13.87
N LEU A 23 -8.48 -1.35 13.81
CA LEU A 23 -8.87 -2.12 15.00
C LEU A 23 -7.60 -2.70 15.63
N THR A 24 -7.33 -2.35 16.88
CA THR A 24 -6.13 -2.79 17.58
C THR A 24 -6.47 -3.53 18.86
N HIS A 25 -5.71 -4.60 19.15
CA HIS A 25 -5.83 -5.34 20.40
C HIS A 25 -4.44 -5.66 20.95
N GLU A 26 -4.29 -5.61 22.28
CA GLU A 26 -3.05 -5.94 22.96
C GLU A 26 -3.27 -7.16 23.86
N VAL A 27 -2.33 -8.10 23.81
CA VAL A 27 -2.32 -9.31 24.64
C VAL A 27 -1.08 -9.30 25.50
N TYR A 28 -1.24 -9.35 26.82
CA TYR A 28 -0.13 -9.27 27.76
C TYR A 28 0.37 -10.65 28.20
N PHE A 29 1.67 -10.73 28.53
CA PHE A 29 2.35 -11.98 28.90
C PHE A 29 3.07 -11.86 30.24
N ASP A 30 3.13 -13.00 30.92
CA ASP A 30 3.98 -13.17 32.09
C ASP A 30 5.47 -13.04 31.75
N THR A 31 6.28 -12.80 32.78
CA THR A 31 7.73 -12.78 32.62
C THR A 31 8.19 -14.15 32.12
N ASP A 32 9.05 -14.14 31.10
CA ASP A 32 9.69 -15.34 30.55
C ASP A 32 8.76 -16.39 29.93
N LYS A 33 7.50 -16.03 29.62
CA LYS A 33 6.53 -16.95 29.03
C LYS A 33 6.02 -16.46 27.67
N TYR A 34 5.70 -17.41 26.79
CA TYR A 34 4.97 -17.19 25.53
C TYR A 34 3.58 -17.86 25.52
N GLU A 35 3.23 -18.59 26.57
CA GLU A 35 1.88 -19.09 26.78
C GLU A 35 0.95 -17.92 27.08
N VAL A 36 -0.17 -17.85 26.37
CA VAL A 36 -1.17 -16.79 26.56
C VAL A 36 -1.95 -17.07 27.86
N PRO A 37 -1.92 -16.16 28.85
CA PRO A 37 -2.70 -16.33 30.08
C PRO A 37 -4.18 -16.52 29.79
N SER A 38 -4.90 -17.30 30.59
CA SER A 38 -6.32 -17.62 30.36
C SER A 38 -7.21 -16.38 30.26
N THR A 39 -6.95 -15.36 31.07
CA THR A 39 -7.65 -14.07 31.03
C THR A 39 -7.45 -13.35 29.70
N GLU A 40 -6.22 -13.33 29.21
CA GLU A 40 -5.85 -12.68 27.95
C GLU A 40 -6.33 -13.48 26.74
N LYS A 41 -6.34 -14.82 26.84
CA LYS A 41 -6.95 -15.69 25.83
C LYS A 41 -8.44 -15.39 25.68
N ASN A 42 -9.18 -15.23 26.78
CA ASN A 42 -10.61 -14.91 26.72
C ASN A 42 -10.87 -13.51 26.11
N ARG A 43 -10.04 -12.52 26.46
CA ARG A 43 -10.11 -11.18 25.85
C ARG A 43 -9.81 -11.20 24.37
N LEU A 44 -8.83 -12.01 23.96
CA LEU A 44 -8.47 -12.19 22.56
C LEU A 44 -9.59 -12.87 21.77
N LEU A 45 -10.21 -13.92 22.33
CA LEU A 45 -11.35 -14.58 21.70
C LEU A 45 -12.54 -13.62 21.54
N LEU A 46 -12.81 -12.80 22.55
CA LEU A 46 -13.82 -11.75 22.46
C LEU A 46 -13.48 -10.76 21.34
N PHE A 47 -12.22 -10.31 21.24
CA PHE A 47 -11.78 -9.46 20.14
C PHE A 47 -11.98 -10.13 18.77
N ILE A 48 -11.55 -11.39 18.62
CA ILE A 48 -11.73 -12.16 17.37
C ILE A 48 -13.22 -12.24 17.01
N SER A 49 -14.11 -12.45 17.97
CA SER A 49 -15.56 -12.51 17.70
C SER A 49 -16.13 -11.20 17.13
N THR A 50 -15.53 -10.05 17.48
CA THR A 50 -15.92 -8.75 16.89
C THR A 50 -15.46 -8.56 15.45
N LEU A 51 -14.58 -9.42 14.95
CA LEU A 51 -14.05 -9.36 13.59
C LEU A 51 -14.90 -10.14 12.58
N THR A 52 -15.86 -10.96 13.04
CA THR A 52 -16.68 -11.84 12.19
C THR A 52 -17.46 -11.07 11.12
N ASP A 53 -17.95 -9.87 11.47
CA ASP A 53 -18.72 -9.00 10.56
C ASP A 53 -17.85 -7.93 9.88
N VAL A 54 -16.53 -8.01 10.01
CA VAL A 54 -15.58 -7.06 9.42
C VAL A 54 -14.97 -7.69 8.18
N ASP A 55 -15.08 -7.03 7.03
CA ASP A 55 -14.27 -7.40 5.87
C ASP A 55 -12.82 -7.01 6.14
N ILE A 56 -11.95 -7.98 6.39
CA ILE A 56 -10.56 -7.75 6.81
C ILE A 56 -9.67 -7.71 5.57
N GLU A 57 -8.93 -6.62 5.39
CA GLU A 57 -7.89 -6.52 4.36
C GLU A 57 -6.60 -7.22 4.83
N SER A 58 -6.18 -6.97 6.08
CA SER A 58 -4.95 -7.56 6.63
C SER A 58 -4.91 -7.54 8.14
N ILE A 59 -4.16 -8.50 8.70
CA ILE A 59 -3.83 -8.61 10.12
C ILE A 59 -2.31 -8.58 10.27
N SER A 60 -1.82 -7.80 11.22
CA SER A 60 -0.41 -7.74 11.62
C SER A 60 -0.27 -8.06 13.10
N ILE A 61 0.70 -8.91 13.45
CA ILE A 61 0.95 -9.38 14.81
C ILE A 61 2.40 -9.07 15.19
N TYR A 62 2.59 -8.30 16.26
CA TYR A 62 3.91 -7.83 16.71
C TYR A 62 4.16 -8.18 18.17
N GLY A 63 5.13 -9.05 18.44
CA GLY A 63 5.50 -9.45 19.79
C GLY A 63 6.61 -8.59 20.39
N PHE A 64 6.53 -8.32 21.69
CA PHE A 64 7.48 -7.50 22.44
C PHE A 64 7.86 -8.15 23.78
N CYS A 65 9.07 -7.84 24.25
CA CYS A 65 9.55 -8.18 25.59
C CYS A 65 9.84 -6.90 26.41
N ASP A 66 9.97 -7.06 27.72
CA ASP A 66 10.48 -5.98 28.57
C ASP A 66 11.98 -5.75 28.36
N ASP A 67 12.55 -4.76 29.07
CA ASP A 67 13.92 -4.28 28.89
C ASP A 67 15.00 -5.28 29.33
N ARG A 68 14.63 -6.37 30.00
CA ARG A 68 15.56 -7.33 30.63
C ARG A 68 15.87 -8.49 29.71
N GLY A 69 17.03 -9.12 29.91
CA GLY A 69 17.47 -10.28 29.13
C GLY A 69 18.29 -9.92 27.89
N ALA A 70 18.97 -10.92 27.32
CA ALA A 70 19.79 -10.77 26.13
C ALA A 70 18.94 -10.48 24.89
N ASP A 71 19.48 -9.71 23.94
CA ASP A 71 18.74 -9.29 22.75
C ASP A 71 18.30 -10.48 21.88
N THR A 72 19.19 -11.46 21.70
CA THR A 72 18.90 -12.70 20.97
C THR A 72 17.80 -13.52 21.63
N TYR A 73 17.82 -13.58 22.96
CA TYR A 73 16.80 -14.27 23.75
C TYR A 73 15.44 -13.58 23.60
N ASN A 74 15.39 -12.26 23.81
CA ASN A 74 14.16 -11.49 23.70
C ASN A 74 13.58 -11.51 22.29
N LEU A 75 14.42 -11.51 21.26
CA LEU A 75 13.95 -11.65 19.89
C LEU A 75 13.22 -12.98 19.70
N LYS A 76 13.82 -14.10 20.15
CA LYS A 76 13.19 -15.42 20.09
C LYS A 76 11.90 -15.49 20.91
N LEU A 77 11.91 -15.02 22.15
CA LEU A 77 10.74 -15.04 23.02
C LEU A 77 9.58 -14.20 22.46
N SER A 78 9.90 -13.01 21.93
CA SER A 78 8.90 -12.14 21.29
C SER A 78 8.30 -12.75 20.02
N GLN A 79 9.10 -13.50 19.24
CA GLN A 79 8.63 -14.23 18.06
C GLN A 79 7.69 -15.37 18.47
N GLN A 80 8.05 -16.15 19.48
CA GLN A 80 7.19 -17.23 20.00
C GLN A 80 5.85 -16.71 20.51
N ARG A 81 5.83 -15.52 21.13
CA ARG A 81 4.58 -14.86 21.53
C ARG A 81 3.72 -14.49 20.33
N ALA A 82 4.31 -13.88 19.28
CA ALA A 82 3.57 -13.53 18.07
C ALA A 82 3.01 -14.79 17.38
N GLU A 83 3.77 -15.88 17.34
CA GLU A 83 3.33 -17.17 16.81
C GLU A 83 2.19 -17.80 17.62
N ALA A 84 2.24 -17.71 18.96
CA ALA A 84 1.15 -18.18 19.82
C ALA A 84 -0.18 -17.45 19.50
N ILE A 85 -0.11 -16.14 19.24
CA ILE A 85 -1.29 -15.37 18.81
C ILE A 85 -1.73 -15.79 17.41
N LYS A 86 -0.81 -15.94 16.45
CA LYS A 86 -1.11 -16.43 15.11
C LYS A 86 -1.90 -17.75 15.17
N SER A 87 -1.44 -18.72 15.97
CA SER A 87 -2.11 -20.00 16.15
C SER A 87 -3.52 -19.86 16.73
N ILE A 88 -3.76 -18.92 17.65
CA ILE A 88 -5.11 -18.68 18.17
C ILE A 88 -6.01 -18.11 17.07
N PHE A 89 -5.54 -17.17 16.24
CA PHE A 89 -6.32 -16.67 15.10
C PHE A 89 -6.67 -17.79 14.12
N SER A 90 -5.69 -18.60 13.70
CA SER A 90 -5.91 -19.71 12.76
C SER A 90 -6.89 -20.77 13.30
N ASN A 91 -6.85 -21.04 14.60
CA ASN A 91 -7.77 -21.99 15.26
C ASN A 91 -9.20 -21.45 15.43
N ASN A 92 -9.42 -20.14 15.22
CA ASN A 92 -10.74 -19.50 15.31
C ASN A 92 -11.18 -18.99 13.91
N GLU A 93 -10.93 -19.81 12.89
CA GLU A 93 -11.45 -19.64 11.52
C GLU A 93 -10.98 -18.39 10.78
N ILE A 94 -10.03 -17.63 11.32
CA ILE A 94 -9.37 -16.54 10.59
C ILE A 94 -8.32 -17.15 9.65
N SER A 95 -8.52 -16.93 8.34
CA SER A 95 -7.60 -17.43 7.33
C SER A 95 -6.18 -16.90 7.53
N GLU A 96 -5.19 -17.80 7.49
CA GLU A 96 -3.77 -17.42 7.53
C GLU A 96 -3.37 -16.45 6.42
N SER A 97 -4.08 -16.46 5.29
CA SER A 97 -3.83 -15.54 4.17
C SER A 97 -4.07 -14.07 4.52
N LEU A 98 -4.91 -13.78 5.52
CA LEU A 98 -5.15 -12.44 6.05
C LEU A 98 -4.01 -11.98 6.97
N ILE A 99 -3.22 -12.90 7.53
CA ILE A 99 -2.13 -12.59 8.45
C ILE A 99 -0.87 -12.27 7.65
N THR A 100 -0.70 -10.98 7.36
CA THR A 100 0.38 -10.47 6.49
C THR A 100 1.72 -10.36 7.20
N ASN A 101 1.75 -10.28 8.54
CA ASN A 101 2.99 -10.12 9.29
C ASN A 101 2.91 -10.73 10.68
N VAL A 102 3.97 -11.47 11.08
CA VAL A 102 4.10 -12.11 12.39
C VAL A 102 5.55 -11.99 12.86
N ASP A 103 5.85 -10.91 13.57
CA ASP A 103 7.22 -10.55 13.93
C ASP A 103 7.40 -10.38 15.44
N GLY A 104 8.42 -11.05 15.98
CA GLY A 104 9.05 -10.68 17.25
C GLY A 104 9.91 -9.42 17.08
N LYS A 105 9.65 -8.39 17.87
CA LYS A 105 10.42 -7.13 17.87
C LYS A 105 11.50 -7.07 18.96
N GLY A 106 11.61 -8.10 19.79
CA GLY A 106 12.58 -8.16 20.88
C GLY A 106 12.21 -7.25 22.06
N LYS A 107 13.22 -6.76 22.78
CA LYS A 107 13.04 -5.93 23.98
C LYS A 107 12.61 -4.51 23.65
N VAL A 108 11.73 -3.96 24.48
CA VAL A 108 11.33 -2.55 24.43
C VAL A 108 12.00 -1.80 25.57
N LEU A 109 12.70 -0.70 25.24
CA LEU A 109 13.31 0.17 26.24
C LEU A 109 12.23 0.86 27.09
N LEU A 110 12.52 1.05 28.38
CA LEU A 110 11.66 1.79 29.29
C LEU A 110 11.56 3.25 28.82
N LYS A 111 10.40 3.62 28.27
CA LYS A 111 10.03 5.03 28.07
C LYS A 111 9.40 5.51 29.38
N ILE A 112 9.88 6.63 29.90
CA ILE A 112 9.24 7.27 31.06
C ILE A 112 7.92 7.86 30.53
N VAL A 113 6.84 7.14 30.75
CA VAL A 113 5.46 7.61 30.55
C VAL A 113 4.85 7.88 31.92
N ASP A 114 3.63 8.41 31.98
CA ASP A 114 2.94 8.86 33.20
C ASP A 114 2.88 7.85 34.37
N GLU A 115 3.17 6.57 34.13
CA GLU A 115 3.37 5.54 35.15
C GLU A 115 4.84 5.44 35.57
N LYS A 116 5.13 5.73 36.85
CA LYS A 116 6.48 5.70 37.43
C LYS A 116 6.88 4.31 37.96
N ASN A 117 5.93 3.40 38.11
CA ASN A 117 6.22 2.05 38.60
C ASN A 117 6.81 1.18 37.48
N ILE A 118 8.13 0.93 37.58
CA ILE A 118 8.91 0.13 36.62
C ILE A 118 8.31 -1.27 36.41
N LEU A 119 7.79 -1.92 37.45
CA LEU A 119 7.23 -3.28 37.32
C LEU A 119 5.98 -3.28 36.44
N LYS A 120 5.14 -2.25 36.56
CA LYS A 120 3.96 -2.08 35.71
C LYS A 120 4.36 -1.77 34.27
N ILE A 121 5.31 -0.85 34.05
CA ILE A 121 5.81 -0.53 32.70
C ILE A 121 6.34 -1.80 32.01
N ARG A 122 7.11 -2.62 32.74
CA ARG A 122 7.59 -3.92 32.22
C ARG A 122 6.45 -4.85 31.88
N GLY A 123 5.42 -4.93 32.73
CA GLY A 123 4.19 -5.66 32.43
C GLY A 123 3.54 -5.21 31.13
N LEU A 124 3.41 -3.91 30.92
CA LEU A 124 2.82 -3.33 29.72
C LEU A 124 3.68 -3.52 28.46
N ASN A 125 5.00 -3.68 28.61
CA ASN A 125 5.91 -3.93 27.48
C ASN A 125 5.95 -5.41 27.07
N ARG A 126 5.62 -6.34 27.96
CA ARG A 126 5.47 -7.77 27.62
C ARG A 126 4.12 -7.99 26.96
N LYS A 127 4.02 -7.59 25.70
CA LYS A 127 2.77 -7.67 24.95
C LYS A 127 2.95 -8.17 23.53
N VAL A 128 1.86 -8.62 22.95
CA VAL A 128 1.68 -8.72 21.51
C VAL A 128 0.64 -7.69 21.09
N GLU A 129 0.98 -6.87 20.10
CA GLU A 129 0.06 -5.93 19.48
C GLU A 129 -0.48 -6.52 18.18
N ILE A 130 -1.80 -6.52 18.06
CA ILE A 130 -2.54 -7.02 16.91
C ILE A 130 -3.20 -5.82 16.24
N ILE A 131 -2.97 -5.66 14.95
CA ILE A 131 -3.54 -4.58 14.14
C ILE A 131 -4.31 -5.22 13.00
N VAL A 132 -5.62 -5.03 13.01
CA VAL A 132 -6.53 -5.45 11.94
C VAL A 132 -6.88 -4.22 11.12
N LYS A 133 -6.64 -4.31 9.81
CA LYS A 133 -7.01 -3.30 8.84
C LYS A 133 -8.28 -3.79 8.13
N PRO A 134 -9.44 -3.15 8.35
CA PRO A 134 -10.64 -3.41 7.57
C PRO A 134 -10.41 -3.01 6.11
N LYS A 135 -11.02 -3.76 5.20
CA LYS A 135 -11.13 -3.39 3.79
C LYS A 135 -12.05 -2.18 3.69
N GLU A 136 -11.59 -1.14 3.00
CA GLU A 136 -12.42 0.03 2.77
C GLU A 136 -13.63 -0.38 1.92
N PRO A 137 -14.87 0.03 2.28
CA PRO A 137 -16.03 -0.25 1.46
C PRO A 137 -15.79 0.43 0.11
N GLU A 138 -15.68 -0.37 -0.94
CA GLU A 138 -15.72 0.13 -2.30
C GLU A 138 -17.05 0.88 -2.45
N PRO A 139 -17.08 2.10 -3.02
CA PRO A 139 -18.31 2.87 -3.14
C PRO A 139 -19.35 2.01 -3.87
N GLU A 140 -20.49 1.77 -3.20
CA GLU A 140 -21.60 1.01 -3.77
C GLU A 140 -21.94 1.60 -5.14
N PRO A 141 -21.89 0.79 -6.23
CA PRO A 141 -22.28 1.28 -7.53
C PRO A 141 -23.79 1.56 -7.49
N GLU A 142 -24.17 2.80 -7.83
CA GLU A 142 -25.56 3.16 -8.14
C GLU A 142 -26.20 2.08 -9.02
N PRO A 143 -27.49 1.75 -8.83
CA PRO A 143 -28.14 0.63 -9.49
C PRO A 143 -28.21 0.90 -11.00
N LYS A 144 -27.24 0.37 -11.74
CA LYS A 144 -27.24 0.32 -13.20
C LYS A 144 -27.52 -1.10 -13.63
N LYS A 145 -28.67 -1.21 -14.27
CA LYS A 145 -29.27 -2.39 -14.90
C LYS A 145 -28.20 -3.25 -15.58
N GLU A 146 -28.28 -4.54 -15.27
CA GLU A 146 -27.64 -5.70 -15.89
C GLU A 146 -26.95 -5.43 -17.24
N VAL A 147 -25.62 -5.60 -17.29
CA VAL A 147 -24.97 -6.53 -18.23
C VAL A 147 -23.76 -7.14 -17.52
N VAL A 148 -23.80 -8.46 -17.45
CA VAL A 148 -22.78 -9.38 -16.95
C VAL A 148 -21.60 -9.44 -17.93
N GLU A 149 -20.35 -9.28 -17.46
CA GLU A 149 -19.21 -10.15 -17.79
C GLU A 149 -17.92 -9.78 -17.02
N VAL A 150 -17.64 -10.61 -16.00
CA VAL A 150 -16.32 -11.03 -15.46
C VAL A 150 -15.13 -10.05 -15.60
N ASN A 151 -14.83 -9.33 -14.53
CA ASN A 151 -13.59 -8.57 -14.34
C ASN A 151 -12.34 -9.48 -14.33
N LYS A 152 -11.80 -9.78 -15.52
CA LYS A 152 -10.34 -9.90 -15.65
C LYS A 152 -9.78 -8.49 -15.48
N LYS A 153 -8.84 -8.29 -14.57
CA LYS A 153 -8.09 -7.03 -14.44
C LYS A 153 -7.52 -6.68 -15.83
N LYS A 154 -8.05 -5.63 -16.45
CA LYS A 154 -7.66 -5.23 -17.82
C LYS A 154 -6.15 -4.99 -17.86
N THR A 155 -5.48 -5.54 -18.87
CA THR A 155 -4.04 -5.33 -19.06
C THR A 155 -3.73 -3.85 -19.28
N GLU A 156 -2.50 -3.40 -19.06
CA GLU A 156 -2.13 -1.99 -19.22
C GLU A 156 -2.44 -1.49 -20.65
N ALA A 157 -2.26 -2.35 -21.66
CA ALA A 157 -2.60 -2.06 -23.05
C ALA A 157 -4.12 -1.96 -23.28
N GLU A 158 -4.93 -2.80 -22.63
CA GLU A 158 -6.40 -2.69 -22.67
C GLU A 158 -6.90 -1.43 -21.97
N GLN A 159 -6.25 -1.02 -20.87
CA GLN A 159 -6.56 0.24 -20.19
C GLN A 159 -6.28 1.43 -21.12
N ILE A 160 -5.17 1.41 -21.85
CA ILE A 160 -4.84 2.46 -22.83
C ILE A 160 -5.87 2.50 -23.96
N ARG A 161 -6.33 1.34 -24.44
CA ARG A 161 -7.36 1.25 -25.48
C ARG A 161 -8.76 1.65 -25.00
N SER A 162 -9.01 1.66 -23.69
CA SER A 162 -10.30 2.03 -23.11
C SER A 162 -10.52 3.54 -23.03
N LYS A 163 -11.74 3.99 -22.72
CA LYS A 163 -12.03 5.42 -22.57
C LYS A 163 -11.25 6.01 -21.38
N LEU A 164 -10.32 6.92 -21.65
CA LEU A 164 -9.48 7.60 -20.65
C LEU A 164 -9.87 9.06 -20.52
N LYS A 165 -9.56 9.67 -19.37
CA LYS A 165 -9.67 11.10 -19.09
C LYS A 165 -8.36 11.66 -18.54
N ALA A 166 -8.20 12.98 -18.64
CA ALA A 166 -7.09 13.66 -18.00
C ALA A 166 -7.08 13.41 -16.49
N GLY A 167 -5.91 13.12 -15.93
CA GLY A 167 -5.71 12.74 -14.53
C GLY A 167 -5.63 11.23 -14.29
N ASP A 168 -6.06 10.38 -15.24
CA ASP A 168 -5.96 8.93 -15.11
C ASP A 168 -4.49 8.50 -15.00
N LYS A 169 -4.23 7.53 -14.14
CA LYS A 169 -2.90 6.93 -13.96
C LYS A 169 -2.93 5.46 -14.35
N ILE A 170 -2.03 5.09 -15.23
CA ILE A 170 -1.82 3.69 -15.64
C ILE A 170 -0.48 3.26 -15.09
N ILE A 171 -0.52 2.39 -14.09
CA ILE A 171 0.66 1.82 -13.43
C ILE A 171 1.16 0.64 -14.25
N PHE A 172 2.46 0.58 -14.52
CA PHE A 172 3.05 -0.54 -15.22
C PHE A 172 3.42 -1.64 -14.23
N GLU A 173 2.45 -2.49 -13.89
CA GLU A 173 2.59 -3.49 -12.84
C GLU A 173 3.65 -4.54 -13.20
N ASN A 174 3.81 -4.85 -14.48
CA ASN A 174 4.73 -5.87 -14.96
C ASN A 174 6.02 -5.31 -15.60
N ILE A 175 6.36 -4.03 -15.34
CA ILE A 175 7.63 -3.43 -15.78
C ILE A 175 8.62 -3.35 -14.62
N LEU A 176 9.47 -4.38 -14.52
CA LEU A 176 10.52 -4.52 -13.53
C LEU A 176 11.86 -3.99 -14.07
N PHE A 177 12.53 -3.21 -13.24
CA PHE A 177 13.87 -2.68 -13.51
C PHE A 177 14.95 -3.48 -12.78
N LYS A 178 16.11 -3.65 -13.42
CA LYS A 178 17.29 -4.18 -12.73
C LYS A 178 17.65 -3.27 -11.55
N THR A 179 17.99 -3.87 -10.41
CA THR A 179 18.26 -3.13 -9.16
C THR A 179 19.37 -2.09 -9.33
N GLY A 180 19.02 -0.82 -9.10
CA GLY A 180 19.96 0.31 -9.22
C GLY A 180 20.28 0.74 -10.66
N TYR A 181 19.56 0.22 -11.66
CA TYR A 181 19.73 0.58 -13.07
C TYR A 181 18.43 1.07 -13.69
N ALA A 182 18.56 1.83 -14.78
CA ALA A 182 17.43 2.29 -15.60
C ALA A 182 16.97 1.28 -16.67
N ARG A 183 17.60 0.10 -16.76
CA ARG A 183 17.26 -0.94 -17.74
C ARG A 183 16.22 -1.91 -17.17
N ILE A 184 15.23 -2.27 -17.99
CA ILE A 184 14.22 -3.27 -17.68
C ILE A 184 14.77 -4.71 -17.73
N THR A 185 14.07 -5.65 -17.11
CA THR A 185 14.33 -7.09 -17.27
C THR A 185 13.81 -7.59 -18.63
N PRO A 186 14.32 -8.74 -19.14
CA PRO A 186 13.82 -9.32 -20.38
C PRO A 186 12.31 -9.64 -20.36
N GLU A 187 11.81 -10.12 -19.22
CA GLU A 187 10.38 -10.43 -19.00
C GLU A 187 9.48 -9.23 -19.25
N SER A 188 9.90 -8.04 -18.79
CA SER A 188 9.14 -6.78 -18.94
C SER A 188 9.16 -6.20 -20.35
N LYS A 189 9.99 -6.74 -21.26
CA LYS A 189 10.08 -6.22 -22.64
C LYS A 189 8.76 -6.42 -23.39
N LYS A 190 8.09 -7.57 -23.21
CA LYS A 190 6.82 -7.89 -23.87
C LYS A 190 5.70 -6.95 -23.44
N THR A 191 5.61 -6.66 -22.14
CA THR A 191 4.64 -5.69 -21.60
C THR A 191 4.90 -4.28 -22.10
N LEU A 192 6.17 -3.85 -22.13
CA LEU A 192 6.50 -2.52 -22.63
C LEU A 192 6.20 -2.37 -24.14
N GLU A 193 6.35 -3.46 -24.90
CA GLU A 193 5.97 -3.51 -26.31
C GLU A 193 4.46 -3.39 -26.53
N SER A 194 3.64 -4.15 -25.81
CA SER A 194 2.17 -4.06 -25.93
C SER A 194 1.62 -2.70 -25.53
N ILE A 195 2.21 -2.05 -24.52
CA ILE A 195 1.88 -0.68 -24.13
C ILE A 195 2.24 0.30 -25.24
N ALA A 196 3.42 0.15 -25.85
CA ALA A 196 3.87 1.02 -26.93
C ALA A 196 2.92 0.93 -28.14
N GLU A 197 2.51 -0.28 -28.52
CA GLU A 197 1.55 -0.51 -29.60
C GLU A 197 0.21 0.19 -29.32
N ALA A 198 -0.35 0.04 -28.12
CA ALA A 198 -1.59 0.72 -27.73
C ALA A 198 -1.46 2.26 -27.77
N LEU A 199 -0.30 2.82 -27.43
CA LEU A 199 -0.04 4.27 -27.50
C LEU A 199 0.21 4.79 -28.91
N VAL A 200 0.60 3.91 -29.84
CA VAL A 200 0.69 4.23 -31.27
C VAL A 200 -0.70 4.20 -31.90
N GLU A 201 -1.52 3.21 -31.55
CA GLU A 201 -2.92 3.11 -32.00
C GLU A 201 -3.78 4.30 -31.54
N ARG A 202 -3.54 4.81 -30.32
CA ARG A 202 -4.23 5.99 -29.79
C ARG A 202 -3.34 7.20 -29.75
N ASP A 203 -3.38 7.96 -30.83
CA ASP A 203 -2.59 9.18 -31.03
C ASP A 203 -3.20 10.43 -30.37
N ASN A 204 -4.44 10.38 -29.89
CA ASN A 204 -5.09 11.49 -29.19
C ASN A 204 -4.69 11.60 -27.70
N ILE A 205 -3.88 10.69 -27.17
CA ILE A 205 -3.50 10.67 -25.75
C ILE A 205 -2.17 11.41 -25.53
N TYR A 206 -2.17 12.35 -24.58
CA TYR A 206 -1.00 13.07 -24.11
C TYR A 206 -0.72 12.71 -22.64
N PHE A 207 0.51 12.36 -22.31
CA PHE A 207 0.83 11.80 -21.01
C PHE A 207 2.25 12.13 -20.51
N THR A 208 2.42 12.03 -19.20
CA THR A 208 3.70 12.15 -18.51
C THR A 208 4.11 10.81 -17.93
N ILE A 209 5.28 10.31 -18.33
CA ILE A 209 5.91 9.11 -17.80
C ILE A 209 6.60 9.46 -16.48
N GLN A 210 6.18 8.83 -15.39
CA GLN A 210 6.65 9.10 -14.04
C GLN A 210 7.44 7.91 -13.51
N GLY A 211 8.72 8.14 -13.23
CA GLY A 211 9.60 7.11 -12.65
C GLY A 211 9.68 7.23 -11.14
N HIS A 212 9.62 6.10 -10.44
CA HIS A 212 9.66 6.02 -8.98
C HIS A 212 10.84 5.15 -8.52
N VAL A 213 11.34 5.44 -7.31
CA VAL A 213 12.39 4.66 -6.66
C VAL A 213 12.05 4.39 -5.21
N CYS A 214 12.50 3.23 -4.72
CA CYS A 214 12.33 2.86 -3.32
C CYS A 214 13.53 3.29 -2.46
N CYS A 215 13.28 3.38 -1.14
CA CYS A 215 14.31 3.33 -0.08
C CYS A 215 15.40 4.41 -0.07
N THR A 216 15.18 5.59 -0.66
CA THR A 216 16.11 6.72 -0.49
C THR A 216 15.86 7.44 0.85
N LYS A 217 16.92 8.02 1.43
CA LYS A 217 16.83 8.90 2.61
C LYS A 217 16.52 10.33 2.15
N TYR A 218 15.59 10.99 2.85
CA TYR A 218 15.10 12.36 2.55
C TYR A 218 14.47 12.48 1.15
N SER A 219 14.46 13.71 0.59
CA SER A 219 13.91 14.04 -0.74
C SER A 219 14.86 13.76 -1.91
N ARG A 220 15.94 13.01 -1.68
CA ARG A 220 16.99 12.70 -2.65
C ARG A 220 16.57 11.53 -3.54
N ASP A 221 16.92 11.59 -4.83
CA ASP A 221 16.74 10.46 -5.75
C ASP A 221 17.77 9.35 -5.46
N ALA A 222 17.55 8.16 -6.02
CA ALA A 222 18.50 7.07 -5.98
C ALA A 222 19.61 7.28 -7.02
N VAL A 223 20.75 6.63 -6.77
CA VAL A 223 21.92 6.68 -7.67
C VAL A 223 21.76 5.66 -8.78
N ASP A 224 21.87 6.09 -10.04
CA ASP A 224 22.01 5.17 -11.17
C ASP A 224 23.42 4.56 -11.13
N ARG A 225 23.49 3.26 -10.88
CA ARG A 225 24.76 2.53 -10.72
C ARG A 225 25.65 2.61 -11.97
N ARG A 226 25.07 2.85 -13.15
CA ARG A 226 25.80 2.99 -14.42
C ARG A 226 26.44 4.36 -14.55
N THR A 227 25.68 5.43 -14.36
CA THR A 227 26.15 6.81 -14.59
C THR A 227 26.73 7.45 -13.32
N LYS A 228 26.53 6.83 -12.16
CA LYS A 228 26.86 7.34 -10.81
C LYS A 228 26.16 8.65 -10.44
N LYS A 229 25.20 9.11 -11.25
CA LYS A 229 24.40 10.30 -11.00
C LYS A 229 23.20 9.96 -10.12
N ARG A 230 22.78 10.91 -9.30
CA ARG A 230 21.64 10.76 -8.37
C ARG A 230 20.33 11.19 -9.06
N ASN A 231 19.95 10.45 -10.09
CA ASN A 231 18.78 10.71 -10.93
C ASN A 231 18.12 9.41 -11.44
N LEU A 232 18.16 8.32 -10.66
CA LEU A 232 17.69 7.01 -11.10
C LEU A 232 16.19 6.99 -11.48
N SER A 233 15.34 7.71 -10.72
CA SER A 233 13.91 7.78 -11.01
C SER A 233 13.64 8.43 -12.38
N GLU A 234 14.33 9.54 -12.66
CA GLU A 234 14.26 10.24 -13.94
C GLU A 234 14.85 9.39 -15.07
N ALA A 235 15.99 8.74 -14.83
CA ALA A 235 16.65 7.89 -15.82
C ALA A 235 15.77 6.70 -16.25
N ARG A 236 14.97 6.14 -15.34
CA ARG A 236 13.98 5.09 -15.64
C ARG A 236 12.82 5.61 -16.49
N ALA A 237 12.28 6.78 -16.13
CA ALA A 237 11.23 7.42 -16.91
C ALA A 237 11.73 7.76 -18.33
N LYS A 238 12.96 8.26 -18.44
CA LYS A 238 13.61 8.55 -19.73
C LYS A 238 13.84 7.29 -20.55
N PHE A 239 14.24 6.17 -19.94
CA PHE A 239 14.41 4.91 -20.65
C PHE A 239 13.11 4.47 -21.34
N VAL A 240 11.98 4.58 -20.64
CA VAL A 240 10.66 4.25 -21.19
C VAL A 240 10.24 5.25 -22.28
N TYR A 241 10.48 6.55 -22.07
CA TYR A 241 10.26 7.59 -23.09
C TYR A 241 11.02 7.29 -24.38
N ASP A 242 12.32 7.02 -24.28
CA ASP A 242 13.19 6.72 -25.42
C ASP A 242 12.70 5.45 -26.14
N TYR A 243 12.21 4.45 -25.38
CA TYR A 243 11.64 3.23 -25.94
C TYR A 243 10.35 3.48 -26.72
N PHE A 244 9.39 4.22 -26.15
CA PHE A 244 8.13 4.55 -26.83
C PHE A 244 8.37 5.42 -28.07
N ALA A 245 9.27 6.40 -27.99
CA ALA A 245 9.65 7.21 -29.13
C ALA A 245 10.26 6.35 -30.25
N LYS A 246 11.10 5.36 -29.89
CA LYS A 246 11.67 4.42 -30.86
C LYS A 246 10.60 3.51 -31.49
N LYS A 247 9.53 3.19 -30.75
CA LYS A 247 8.41 2.38 -31.22
C LYS A 247 7.36 3.16 -32.04
N GLY A 248 7.51 4.48 -32.17
CA GLY A 248 6.66 5.30 -33.04
C GLY A 248 5.69 6.22 -32.31
N VAL A 249 5.69 6.27 -30.98
CA VAL A 249 4.86 7.21 -30.22
C VAL A 249 5.41 8.64 -30.43
N ASP A 250 4.54 9.58 -30.83
CA ASP A 250 4.94 10.97 -31.08
C ASP A 250 5.52 11.61 -29.80
N LYS A 251 6.76 12.10 -29.89
CA LYS A 251 7.48 12.77 -28.81
C LYS A 251 6.75 13.98 -28.25
N ARG A 252 5.92 14.67 -29.05
CA ARG A 252 5.13 15.83 -28.63
C ARG A 252 4.04 15.47 -27.62
N ARG A 253 3.60 14.21 -27.62
CA ARG A 253 2.56 13.69 -26.72
C ARG A 253 3.11 13.18 -25.39
N MET A 254 4.44 13.12 -25.26
CA MET A 254 5.11 12.48 -24.14
C MET A 254 5.98 13.47 -23.38
N ARG A 255 5.90 13.42 -22.06
CA ARG A 255 6.90 14.01 -21.15
C ARG A 255 7.41 12.93 -20.21
N TYR A 256 8.57 13.12 -19.59
CA TYR A 256 9.07 12.20 -18.55
C TYR A 256 9.60 12.98 -17.36
N MET A 257 9.41 12.43 -16.16
CA MET A 257 9.85 13.05 -14.91
C MET A 257 10.25 12.01 -13.85
N GLY A 258 11.24 12.35 -13.03
CA GLY A 258 11.63 11.56 -11.86
C GLY A 258 10.88 11.98 -10.60
N MET A 259 10.10 11.07 -10.03
CA MET A 259 9.28 11.29 -8.84
C MET A 259 9.97 10.91 -7.53
N ARG A 260 11.19 10.38 -7.62
CA ARG A 260 12.01 9.97 -6.46
C ARG A 260 11.20 8.99 -5.57
N ARG A 261 11.26 9.14 -4.25
CA ARG A 261 10.48 8.38 -3.26
C ARG A 261 9.24 9.14 -2.76
N LYS A 262 8.71 10.09 -3.53
CA LYS A 262 7.63 10.97 -3.05
C LYS A 262 6.26 10.27 -2.97
N PHE A 263 6.05 9.20 -3.74
CA PHE A 263 4.74 8.54 -3.87
C PHE A 263 4.85 7.02 -3.66
N PRO A 264 5.17 6.56 -2.44
CA PRO A 264 5.19 5.14 -2.12
C PRO A 264 3.77 4.56 -2.17
N LEU A 265 3.61 3.33 -2.68
CA LEU A 265 2.30 2.67 -2.78
C LEU A 265 1.85 2.02 -1.46
N GLY A 266 2.76 1.88 -0.47
CA GLY A 266 2.49 1.16 0.76
C GLY A 266 2.47 -0.35 0.51
N GLY A 267 3.61 -1.01 0.69
CA GLY A 267 3.77 -2.44 0.43
C GLY A 267 5.25 -2.82 0.23
N ASP A 268 5.49 -3.91 -0.49
CA ASP A 268 6.85 -4.36 -0.83
C ASP A 268 7.59 -3.25 -1.62
N PRO A 269 8.82 -2.86 -1.20
CA PRO A 269 9.64 -1.86 -1.90
C PRO A 269 9.83 -2.10 -3.41
N LYS A 270 9.62 -3.33 -3.89
CA LYS A 270 9.64 -3.62 -5.33
C LYS A 270 8.59 -2.88 -6.12
N TYR A 271 7.40 -2.65 -5.57
CA TYR A 271 6.32 -1.92 -6.23
C TYR A 271 6.58 -0.41 -6.31
N ASP A 272 7.46 0.10 -5.46
CA ASP A 272 7.96 1.48 -5.55
C ASP A 272 9.07 1.66 -6.58
N ARG A 273 9.64 0.58 -7.11
CA ARG A 273 10.61 0.59 -8.21
C ARG A 273 9.91 0.52 -9.58
N ARG A 274 8.94 1.39 -9.79
CA ARG A 274 8.04 1.35 -10.95
C ARG A 274 8.19 2.55 -11.89
N VAL A 275 7.54 2.42 -13.04
CA VAL A 275 7.18 3.55 -13.92
C VAL A 275 5.67 3.50 -14.12
N GLU A 276 5.04 4.66 -14.22
CA GLU A 276 3.61 4.81 -14.54
C GLU A 276 3.45 5.94 -15.56
N ILE A 277 2.31 5.98 -16.25
CA ILE A 277 1.93 7.14 -17.07
C ILE A 277 0.76 7.85 -16.40
N LEU A 278 0.87 9.18 -16.34
CA LEU A 278 -0.21 10.08 -15.97
C LEU A 278 -0.76 10.70 -17.26
N ILE A 279 -2.04 10.45 -17.55
CA ILE A 279 -2.72 11.07 -18.68
C ILE A 279 -2.91 12.56 -18.36
N THR A 280 -2.35 13.41 -19.20
CA THR A 280 -2.41 14.87 -19.03
C THR A 280 -3.54 15.49 -19.85
N TYR A 281 -3.84 14.91 -21.01
CA TYR A 281 -4.89 15.38 -21.90
C TYR A 281 -5.29 14.24 -22.85
N VAL A 282 -6.57 14.20 -23.20
CA VAL A 282 -7.12 13.30 -24.22
C VAL A 282 -7.79 14.21 -25.24
N GLY A 283 -7.25 14.24 -26.46
CA GLY A 283 -7.84 14.96 -27.57
C GLY A 283 -9.12 14.28 -28.05
N ASP A 284 -9.97 15.04 -28.71
CA ASP A 284 -11.17 14.48 -29.33
C ASP A 284 -10.77 13.39 -30.31
N GLU A 285 -11.50 12.27 -30.30
CA GLU A 285 -11.28 11.21 -31.28
C GLU A 285 -11.60 11.80 -32.65
N ASN A 286 -10.63 11.80 -33.56
CA ASN A 286 -10.90 12.12 -34.95
C ASN A 286 -11.95 11.11 -35.43
N GLN A 287 -13.18 11.58 -35.66
CA GLN A 287 -14.26 10.80 -36.28
C GLN A 287 -13.86 10.33 -37.68
#